data_AF-A0A3M1IFF5-F1
#
_entry.id   AF-A0A3M1IFF5-F1
#
_cell.length_a   1.000
_cell.length_b   1.000
_cell.length_c   1.000
_cell.angle_alpha   90.00
_cell.angle_beta   90.00
_cell.angle_gamma   90.00
#
_symmetry.space_group_name_H-M   'P 1'
#
loop_
_entity.id
_entity.type
_entity.pdbx_description
1 polymer ?
#
loop_
_entity_poly.entity_id
_entity_poly.type
_entity_poly.pdbx_seq_one_letter_code
_entity_poly.pdbx_strand_id
1 'polypeptide(L)'
;MKSFSLKGQYTLSLHYFGRKHPKNHLDLFLLPGYEKHHLDDKVLITYHISFDQWRRRFSQPIIAKRGENHRYRYLFFSGKVANGNNGKVRLLQHGKFLATAGFIQKTGNVLLRIGKKNAMEEK
;
A
#
# COMPACT_ATOMS: atom_id res chain seq x y z
N MET A 1 -9.12 -6.46 -23.94
CA MET A 1 -8.05 -5.78 -23.17
C MET A 1 -7.21 -6.84 -22.47
N LYS A 2 -5.89 -6.79 -22.59
CA LYS A 2 -5.00 -7.74 -21.88
C LYS A 2 -4.87 -7.31 -20.42
N SER A 3 -5.35 -8.14 -19.50
CA SER A 3 -5.00 -8.00 -18.09
C SER A 3 -3.53 -8.38 -17.91
N PHE A 4 -2.80 -7.63 -17.09
CA PHE A 4 -1.47 -8.04 -16.66
C PHE A 4 -1.49 -8.33 -15.16
N SER A 5 -0.82 -9.41 -14.77
CA SER A 5 -0.61 -9.75 -13.37
C SER A 5 0.63 -9.06 -12.85
N LEU A 6 0.48 -8.23 -11.83
CA LEU A 6 1.57 -7.59 -11.10
C LEU A 6 1.79 -8.32 -9.78
N LYS A 7 3.01 -8.79 -9.53
CA LYS A 7 3.41 -9.35 -8.23
C LYS A 7 4.43 -8.45 -7.54
N GLY A 8 4.40 -8.44 -6.21
CA GLY A 8 5.31 -7.60 -5.43
C GLY A 8 5.12 -7.72 -3.93
N GLN A 9 5.70 -6.77 -3.19
CA GLN A 9 5.50 -6.59 -1.76
C GLN A 9 4.58 -5.41 -1.48
N TYR A 10 3.82 -5.48 -0.40
CA TYR A 10 3.04 -4.35 0.06
C TYR A 10 3.25 -4.10 1.55
N THR A 11 3.03 -2.85 1.93
CA THR A 11 2.86 -2.44 3.33
C THR A 11 1.63 -1.57 3.45
N LEU A 12 0.80 -1.87 4.45
CA LEU A 12 -0.25 -1.00 4.91
C LEU A 12 0.22 -0.29 6.18
N SER A 13 0.13 1.04 6.18
CA SER A 13 0.47 1.87 7.32
C SER A 13 -0.68 2.79 7.72
N LEU A 14 -0.71 3.13 9.00
CA LEU A 14 -1.60 4.13 9.58
C LEU A 14 -0.79 5.38 9.90
N HIS A 15 -1.18 6.49 9.29
CA HIS A 15 -0.70 7.82 9.63
C HIS A 15 -1.64 8.42 10.67
N TYR A 16 -1.17 8.52 11.92
CA TYR A 16 -1.97 8.90 13.09
C TYR A 16 -1.48 10.21 13.71
N PHE A 17 -2.40 11.17 13.86
CA PHE A 17 -2.16 12.51 14.39
C PHE A 17 -2.96 12.80 15.68
N GLY A 18 -3.81 11.86 16.12
CA GLY A 18 -4.66 12.01 17.31
C GLY A 18 -6.01 11.28 17.17
N ARG A 19 -6.76 11.09 18.27
CA ARG A 19 -7.92 10.16 18.33
C ARG A 19 -9.05 10.46 17.34
N LYS A 20 -9.17 11.71 16.88
CA LYS A 20 -10.16 12.16 15.87
C LYS A 20 -9.57 13.17 14.88
N HIS A 21 -8.25 13.12 14.67
CA HIS A 21 -7.59 14.12 13.84
C HIS A 21 -7.99 13.91 12.36
N PRO A 22 -8.43 14.95 11.64
CA PRO A 22 -8.93 14.82 10.26
C PRO A 22 -7.86 14.34 9.28
N LYS A 23 -6.58 14.54 9.60
CA LYS A 23 -5.44 14.02 8.82
C LYS A 23 -5.15 12.53 9.04
N ASN A 24 -5.88 11.81 9.90
CA ASN A 24 -5.66 10.36 10.04
C ASN A 24 -6.04 9.62 8.76
N HIS A 25 -5.14 8.82 8.21
CA HIS A 25 -5.39 8.07 6.99
C HIS A 25 -4.57 6.77 6.94
N LEU A 26 -4.90 5.92 5.98
CA LEU A 26 -4.19 4.69 5.69
C LEU A 26 -3.46 4.81 4.35
N ASP A 27 -2.19 4.44 4.35
CA ASP A 27 -1.36 4.36 3.14
C ASP A 27 -1.01 2.91 2.84
N LEU A 28 -1.34 2.50 1.62
CA LEU A 28 -0.95 1.24 1.03
C LEU A 28 0.21 1.48 0.07
N PHE A 29 1.40 1.07 0.46
CA PHE A 29 2.60 1.08 -0.36
C PHE A 29 2.73 -0.23 -1.12
N LEU A 30 2.93 -0.15 -2.43
CA LEU A 30 3.25 -1.30 -3.28
C LEU A 30 4.67 -1.16 -3.83
N LEU A 31 5.44 -2.24 -3.74
CA LEU A 31 6.71 -2.42 -4.41
C LEU A 31 6.56 -3.52 -5.47
N PRO A 32 6.30 -3.16 -6.74
CA PRO A 32 6.22 -4.13 -7.82
C PRO A 32 7.59 -4.69 -8.19
N GLY A 33 7.66 -5.93 -8.68
CA GLY A 33 8.87 -6.44 -9.31
C GLY A 33 10.08 -6.47 -8.37
N TYR A 34 9.91 -7.08 -7.18
CA TYR A 34 10.98 -7.32 -6.21
C TYR A 34 12.19 -8.10 -6.80
N GLU A 35 12.00 -8.75 -7.95
CA GLU A 35 13.04 -9.50 -8.64
C GLU A 35 14.08 -8.54 -9.26
N LYS A 36 15.24 -8.46 -8.59
CA LYS A 36 16.55 -7.98 -9.05
C LYS A 36 16.86 -6.46 -8.92
N HIS A 37 17.97 -6.27 -8.19
CA HIS A 37 18.95 -5.18 -8.02
C HIS A 37 18.50 -3.72 -7.77
N HIS A 38 19.21 -3.07 -6.83
CA HIS A 38 19.10 -1.69 -6.36
C HIS A 38 17.72 -1.27 -5.81
N LEU A 39 17.41 -1.71 -4.57
CA LEU A 39 16.15 -1.36 -3.90
C LEU A 39 16.09 0.12 -3.49
N ASP A 40 17.23 0.79 -3.25
CA ASP A 40 17.25 2.17 -2.75
C ASP A 40 16.70 3.21 -3.74
N ASP A 41 16.83 2.94 -5.05
CA ASP A 41 16.26 3.77 -6.12
C ASP A 41 14.82 3.39 -6.47
N LYS A 42 14.30 2.29 -5.89
CA LYS A 42 12.93 1.86 -6.17
C LYS A 42 11.94 2.82 -5.52
N VAL A 43 10.93 3.14 -6.32
CA VAL A 43 9.84 4.01 -5.94
C VAL A 43 8.63 3.15 -5.56
N LEU A 44 8.10 3.41 -4.37
CA LEU A 44 6.87 2.82 -3.86
C LEU A 44 5.67 3.50 -4.51
N ILE A 45 4.78 2.66 -5.03
CA ILE A 45 3.48 3.08 -5.53
C ILE A 45 2.54 3.17 -4.32
N THR A 46 2.28 4.39 -3.86
CA THR A 46 1.36 4.65 -2.74
C THR A 46 -0.07 4.81 -3.21
N TYR A 47 -0.99 4.30 -2.39
CA TYR A 47 -2.40 4.59 -2.46
C TYR A 47 -2.98 4.92 -1.09
N HIS A 48 -3.87 5.91 -1.06
CA HIS A 48 -4.68 6.20 0.12
C HIS A 48 -5.92 5.31 0.12
N ILE A 49 -6.17 4.64 1.25
CA ILE A 49 -7.36 3.79 1.44
C ILE A 49 -8.17 4.26 2.64
N SER A 50 -9.48 3.98 2.64
CA SER A 50 -10.33 4.33 3.78
C SER A 50 -10.24 3.28 4.89
N PHE A 51 -10.50 3.70 6.13
CA PHE A 51 -10.60 2.77 7.27
C PHE A 51 -11.65 1.69 7.07
N ASP A 52 -12.75 2.00 6.38
CA ASP A 52 -13.81 1.02 6.10
C ASP A 52 -13.35 -0.07 5.14
N GLN A 53 -12.56 0.28 4.11
CA GLN A 53 -11.97 -0.70 3.20
C GLN A 53 -10.99 -1.63 3.93
N TRP A 54 -10.17 -1.08 4.84
CA TRP A 54 -9.29 -1.88 5.68
C TRP A 54 -10.05 -2.80 6.64
N ARG A 55 -11.11 -2.30 7.30
CA ARG A 55 -11.95 -3.11 8.20
C ARG A 55 -12.59 -4.31 7.50
N ARG A 56 -12.95 -4.16 6.22
CA ARG A 56 -13.44 -5.26 5.36
C ARG A 56 -12.33 -6.25 4.96
N ARG A 57 -11.10 -6.09 5.46
CA ARG A 57 -9.93 -6.97 5.30
C ARG A 57 -9.64 -7.35 3.85
N PHE A 58 -9.88 -6.45 2.91
CA PHE A 58 -9.62 -6.69 1.48
C PHE A 58 -10.40 -7.89 0.89
N SER A 59 -11.53 -8.27 1.50
CA SER A 59 -12.46 -9.27 0.92
C SER A 59 -13.14 -8.76 -0.34
N GLN A 60 -13.18 -7.44 -0.51
CA GLN A 60 -13.66 -6.73 -1.69
C GLN A 60 -12.49 -6.00 -2.36
N PRO A 61 -12.61 -5.72 -3.66
CA PRO A 61 -11.72 -4.80 -4.34
C PRO A 61 -11.51 -3.48 -3.58
N ILE A 62 -10.24 -3.08 -3.45
CA ILE A 62 -9.90 -1.78 -2.85
C ILE A 62 -10.10 -0.71 -3.91
N ILE A 63 -10.86 0.34 -3.58
CA ILE A 63 -10.92 1.57 -4.37
C ILE A 63 -9.95 2.54 -3.72
N ALA A 64 -8.73 2.59 -4.24
CA ALA A 64 -7.65 3.37 -3.64
C ALA A 64 -7.36 4.61 -4.50
N LYS A 65 -7.19 5.77 -3.86
CA LYS A 65 -6.76 7.00 -4.56
C LYS A 65 -5.24 6.98 -4.67
N ARG A 66 -4.70 7.22 -5.87
CA ARG A 66 -3.25 7.32 -6.06
C ARG A 66 -2.69 8.45 -5.20
N GLY A 67 -1.73 8.11 -4.34
CA GLY A 67 -0.95 9.07 -3.56
C GLY A 67 0.39 9.37 -4.23
N GLU A 68 1.18 10.21 -3.58
CA GLU A 68 2.54 10.49 -4.02
C GLU A 68 3.43 9.25 -3.93
N ASN A 69 4.35 9.14 -4.87
CA ASN A 69 5.36 8.11 -4.90
C ASN A 69 6.34 8.30 -3.75
N HIS A 70 6.66 7.23 -3.03
CA HIS A 70 7.58 7.27 -1.88
C HIS A 70 8.88 6.53 -2.19
N ARG A 71 9.98 6.88 -1.50
CA ARG A 71 11.24 6.11 -1.59
C ARG A 71 11.09 4.75 -0.90
N TYR A 72 11.81 3.74 -1.38
CA TYR A 72 11.81 2.39 -0.80
C TYR A 72 12.02 2.34 0.72
N ARG A 73 12.85 3.23 1.28
CA ARG A 73 13.09 3.32 2.75
C ARG A 73 11.81 3.49 3.57
N TYR A 74 10.72 3.97 2.98
CA TYR A 74 9.43 4.13 3.66
C TYR A 74 8.59 2.85 3.70
N LEU A 75 8.98 1.77 3.00
CA LEU A 75 8.20 0.55 2.90
C LEU A 75 7.93 -0.10 4.25
N PHE A 76 8.88 -0.03 5.18
CA PHE A 76 8.74 -0.58 6.53
C PHE A 76 8.87 0.48 7.62
N PHE A 77 8.74 1.76 7.25
CA PHE A 77 8.90 2.83 8.21
C PHE A 77 7.78 2.80 9.25
N SER A 78 8.18 2.84 10.52
CA SER A 78 7.29 3.13 11.64
C SER A 78 8.02 4.05 12.61
N GLY A 79 7.34 5.10 13.06
CA GLY A 79 7.96 6.11 13.90
C GLY A 79 7.24 7.44 13.88
N LYS A 80 7.85 8.45 14.50
CA LYS A 80 7.38 9.83 14.43
C LYS A 80 7.81 10.44 13.11
N VAL A 81 6.91 11.18 12.46
CA VAL A 81 7.25 11.98 11.28
C VAL A 81 7.99 13.23 11.75
N ALA A 82 9.25 13.39 11.34
CA ALA A 82 10.15 14.43 11.85
C ALA A 82 9.72 15.86 11.48
N ASN A 83 8.98 16.05 10.38
CA ASN A 83 8.59 17.38 9.91
C ASN A 83 7.21 17.81 10.45
N GLY A 84 7.24 18.61 11.52
CA GLY A 84 6.25 19.66 11.87
C GLY A 84 4.83 19.24 12.26
N ASN A 85 4.35 18.04 11.91
CA ASN A 85 2.94 17.66 12.10
C ASN A 85 2.70 16.71 13.29
N ASN A 86 3.71 16.35 14.09
CA ASN A 86 3.59 15.44 15.24
C ASN A 86 2.92 14.08 14.95
N GLY A 87 2.82 13.68 13.68
CA GLY A 87 2.23 12.43 13.26
C GLY A 87 3.08 11.23 13.61
N LYS A 88 2.43 10.08 13.84
CA LYS A 88 3.06 8.78 14.01
C LYS A 88 2.62 7.85 12.88
N VAL A 89 3.58 7.20 12.25
CA VAL A 89 3.34 6.13 11.29
C VAL A 89 3.42 4.79 12.02
N ARG A 90 2.36 4.00 11.92
CA ARG A 90 2.30 2.64 12.44
C ARG A 90 2.13 1.66 11.30
N LEU A 91 3.01 0.68 11.23
CA LEU A 91 2.85 -0.44 10.30
C LEU A 91 1.70 -1.33 10.81
N LEU A 92 0.69 -1.54 9.98
CA LEU A 92 -0.46 -2.38 10.31
C LEU A 92 -0.34 -3.78 9.74
N GLN A 93 0.16 -3.87 8.51
CA GLN A 93 0.29 -5.14 7.80
C GLN A 93 1.37 -5.01 6.73
N HIS A 94 2.08 -6.09 6.46
CA HIS A 94 2.98 -6.20 5.30
C HIS A 94 2.86 -7.60 4.71
N GLY A 95 3.22 -7.76 3.45
CA GLY A 95 3.14 -9.06 2.79
C GLY A 95 3.50 -9.02 1.32
N LYS A 96 3.20 -10.12 0.62
CA LYS A 96 3.27 -10.18 -0.84
C LYS A 96 1.89 -9.94 -1.42
N PHE A 97 1.82 -9.34 -2.61
CA PHE A 97 0.57 -9.19 -3.35
C PHE A 97 0.70 -9.79 -4.75
N LEU A 98 -0.45 -10.23 -5.27
CA LEU A 98 -0.68 -10.52 -6.68
C LEU A 98 -1.88 -9.67 -7.10
N ALA A 99 -1.64 -8.59 -7.84
CA ALA A 99 -2.66 -7.71 -8.34
C ALA A 99 -2.94 -8.05 -9.81
N THR A 100 -4.22 -8.23 -10.15
CA THR A 100 -4.67 -8.22 -11.53
C THR A 100 -5.03 -6.78 -11.88
N ALA A 101 -4.18 -6.09 -12.65
CA ALA A 101 -4.46 -4.73 -13.08
C ALA A 101 -5.52 -4.77 -14.19
N GLY A 102 -6.79 -4.78 -13.79
CA GLY A 102 -7.92 -4.77 -14.73
C GLY A 102 -8.37 -3.36 -15.14
N PHE A 103 -8.22 -2.37 -14.27
CA PHE A 103 -8.82 -1.05 -14.48
C PHE A 103 -7.99 0.04 -13.80
N ILE A 104 -6.87 0.43 -14.42
CA ILE A 104 -6.41 1.82 -14.27
C ILE A 104 -7.34 2.62 -15.19
N GLN A 105 -8.57 2.88 -14.75
CA GLN A 105 -9.43 3.81 -15.48
C GLN A 105 -8.75 5.18 -15.47
N LYS A 106 -9.02 6.00 -16.49
CA LYS A 106 -8.60 7.39 -16.69
C LYS A 106 -8.73 8.33 -15.46
N THR A 107 -9.30 7.85 -14.36
CA THR A 107 -9.55 8.53 -13.08
C THR A 107 -8.42 8.37 -12.04
N GLY A 108 -7.44 7.49 -12.26
CA GLY A 108 -6.30 7.30 -11.33
C GLY A 108 -6.58 6.36 -10.15
N ASN A 109 -7.76 5.75 -10.09
CA ASN A 109 -8.09 4.72 -9.10
C ASN A 109 -7.65 3.35 -9.60
N VAL A 110 -7.17 2.48 -8.67
CA VAL A 110 -6.77 1.10 -9.01
C VAL A 110 -7.56 0.11 -8.19
N LEU A 111 -8.08 -0.89 -8.89
CA LEU A 111 -8.70 -2.07 -8.30
C LEU A 111 -7.61 -3.05 -7.86
N LEU A 112 -7.33 -3.10 -6.55
CA LEU A 112 -6.34 -4.02 -5.99
C LEU A 112 -7.05 -5.19 -5.30
N ARG A 113 -6.71 -6.42 -5.71
CA ARG A 113 -7.06 -7.64 -4.99
C ARG A 113 -5.83 -8.07 -4.20
N ILE A 114 -5.82 -7.82 -2.89
CA ILE A 114 -4.76 -8.29 -2.00
C ILE A 114 -5.19 -9.65 -1.49
N GLY A 115 -4.60 -10.72 -2.05
CA GLY A 115 -4.86 -12.07 -1.58
C GLY A 115 -4.36 -12.27 -0.15
N LYS A 116 -5.18 -12.91 0.68
CA LYS A 116 -4.84 -13.31 2.06
C LYS A 116 -3.89 -14.51 2.11
N LYS A 117 -3.42 -15.02 0.96
CA LYS A 117 -2.47 -16.12 0.92
C LYS A 117 -1.18 -15.62 1.54
N ASN A 118 -0.98 -15.99 2.80
CA ASN A 118 0.33 -16.17 3.38
C ASN A 118 1.24 -16.69 2.27
N ALA A 119 2.36 -16.02 2.04
CA ALA A 119 3.41 -16.50 1.17
C ALA A 119 4.15 -17.69 1.82
N MET A 120 3.38 -18.63 2.36
CA MET A 120 3.76 -19.97 2.79
C MET A 120 2.96 -20.90 1.89
N GLU A 121 3.65 -21.88 1.32
CA GLU A 121 3.15 -22.88 0.36
C GLU A 121 3.10 -22.38 -1.09
N GLU A 122 4.26 -21.98 -1.60
CA GLU A 122 4.77 -22.71 -2.76
C GLU A 122 5.44 -23.99 -2.21
N LYS A 123 4.72 -25.10 -2.29
CA LYS A 123 5.26 -26.44 -2.44
C LYS A 123 4.56 -27.08 -3.63
#